data_AF-A0A239RBL1-F1
#
_entry.id   AF-A0A239RBL1-F1
#
_cell.length_a   1.000
_cell.length_b   1.000
_cell.length_c   1.000
_cell.angle_alpha   90.00
_cell.angle_beta   90.00
_cell.angle_gamma   90.00
#
_symmetry.space_group_name_H-M   'P 1'
#
loop_
_entity.id
_entity.type
_entity.pdbx_description
1 polymer ?
#
loop_
_entity_poly.entity_id
_entity_poly.type
_entity_poly.pdbx_seq_one_letter_code
_entity_poly.pdbx_strand_id
1 'polypeptide(L)' 'MQPTLIPENLKAAREAMGITKVEAARRMNIPQSSYVRYENGVRKPTHATIIQMAQVLNTSAD' A
#
# COMPACT_ATOMS: atom_id res chain seq x y z
N MET A 1 18.42 -4.30 -5.01
CA MET A 1 17.45 -4.85 -4.05
C MET A 1 16.07 -4.46 -4.57
N GLN A 2 15.23 -5.41 -4.96
CA GLN A 2 13.87 -5.11 -5.41
C GLN A 2 12.99 -5.06 -4.16
N PRO A 3 12.31 -3.94 -3.87
CA PRO A 3 11.39 -3.86 -2.75
C PRO A 3 10.23 -4.82 -3.02
N THR A 4 10.18 -5.91 -2.26
CA THR A 4 9.16 -6.94 -2.43
C THR A 4 8.01 -6.52 -1.53
N LEU A 5 7.12 -5.67 -2.03
CA LEU A 5 6.06 -5.16 -1.17
C LEU A 5 5.07 -6.28 -0.83
N ILE A 6 5.19 -6.80 0.39
CA ILE A 6 4.34 -7.86 0.92
C ILE A 6 2.99 -7.22 1.27
N PRO A 7 1.86 -7.73 0.75
CA PRO A 7 0.53 -7.20 1.09
C PRO A 7 0.27 -7.16 2.62
N GLU A 8 0.91 -8.03 3.38
CA GLU A 8 0.89 -8.02 4.85
C GLU A 8 1.51 -6.75 5.46
N ASN A 9 2.62 -6.25 4.92
CA ASN A 9 3.24 -5.00 5.37
C ASN A 9 2.33 -3.79 5.11
N LEU A 10 1.54 -3.85 4.04
CA LEU A 10 0.57 -2.80 3.71
C LEU A 10 -0.54 -2.73 4.75
N LYS A 11 -1.05 -3.90 5.17
CA LYS A 11 -2.07 -4.00 6.22
C LYS A 11 -1.49 -3.53 7.56
N ALA A 12 -0.30 -3.99 7.92
CA ALA A 12 0.37 -3.60 9.16
C ALA A 12 0.64 -2.08 9.23
N ALA A 13 1.11 -1.47 8.14
CA ALA A 13 1.35 -0.03 8.09
C ALA A 13 0.05 0.78 8.16
N ARG A 14 -1.03 0.29 7.52
CA ARG A 14 -2.36 0.91 7.64
C ARG A 14 -2.87 0.85 9.09
N GLU A 15 -2.68 -0.28 9.75
CA GLU A 15 -3.06 -0.47 11.17
C GLU A 15 -2.21 0.41 12.10
N ALA A 16 -0.90 0.50 11.86
CA ALA A 16 0.01 1.36 12.62
C ALA A 16 -0.36 2.85 12.50
N MET A 17 -0.83 3.28 11.33
CA MET A 17 -1.32 4.64 11.11
C MET A 17 -2.74 4.90 11.62
N GLY A 18 -3.52 3.85 11.94
CA GLY A 18 -4.93 3.99 12.31
C GLY A 18 -5.81 4.56 11.19
N ILE A 19 -5.39 4.45 9.93
CA ILE A 19 -6.13 5.01 8.79
C ILE A 19 -7.05 3.96 8.13
N THR A 20 -8.12 4.43 7.49
CA THR A 20 -9.03 3.56 6.75
C THR A 20 -8.45 3.24 5.36
N LYS A 21 -8.95 2.16 4.73
CA LYS A 21 -8.56 1.78 3.35
C LYS A 21 -8.86 2.89 2.34
N VAL A 22 -9.95 3.64 2.57
CA VAL A 22 -10.34 4.79 1.74
C VAL A 22 -9.30 5.91 1.87
N GLU A 23 -8.87 6.20 3.09
CA GLU A 23 -7.91 7.25 3.37
C GLU A 23 -6.52 6.92 2.81
N ALA A 24 -6.08 5.67 2.97
CA ALA A 24 -4.85 5.18 2.35
C ALA A 24 -4.90 5.33 0.82
N ALA A 25 -6.01 4.92 0.18
CA ALA A 25 -6.20 5.05 -1.25
C ALA A 25 -6.22 6.51 -1.73
N ARG A 26 -6.89 7.40 -0.98
CA ARG A 26 -6.91 8.85 -1.24
C ARG A 26 -5.51 9.45 -1.19
N ARG A 27 -4.74 9.15 -0.15
CA ARG A 27 -3.36 9.65 -0.01
C ARG A 27 -2.43 9.14 -1.11
N MET A 28 -2.65 7.92 -1.58
CA MET A 28 -1.93 7.33 -2.71
C MET A 28 -2.46 7.79 -4.07
N ASN A 29 -3.53 8.58 -4.10
CA ASN A 29 -4.18 9.02 -5.32
C ASN A 29 -4.58 7.87 -6.26
N ILE A 30 -5.02 6.75 -5.67
CA ILE A 30 -5.53 5.57 -6.39
C ILE A 30 -6.96 5.28 -5.97
N PRO A 31 -7.76 4.61 -6.83
CA PRO A 31 -9.08 4.18 -6.43
C PRO A 31 -8.99 3.12 -5.32
N GLN A 32 -9.89 3.21 -4.33
CA GLN A 32 -9.98 2.27 -3.20
C GLN A 32 -10.01 0.81 -3.65
N SER A 33 -10.73 0.52 -4.74
CA SER A 33 -10.79 -0.81 -5.34
C SER A 33 -9.43 -1.34 -5.79
N SER A 34 -8.53 -0.46 -6.28
CA SER A 34 -7.15 -0.84 -6.59
C SER A 34 -6.36 -1.10 -5.31
N TYR A 35 -6.48 -0.23 -4.29
CA TYR A 35 -5.83 -0.45 -2.99
C TYR A 35 -6.22 -1.81 -2.38
N VAL A 36 -7.51 -2.13 -2.35
CA VAL A 36 -8.02 -3.42 -1.85
C VAL A 36 -7.50 -4.60 -2.68
N ARG A 37 -7.37 -4.46 -4.00
CA ARG A 37 -6.79 -5.51 -4.85
C ARG A 37 -5.31 -5.76 -4.55
N TYR A 38 -4.57 -4.71 -4.20
CA TYR A 38 -3.18 -4.83 -3.77
C TYR A 38 -3.08 -5.51 -2.40
N GLU A 39 -3.92 -5.09 -1.44
CA GLU A 39 -3.98 -5.68 -0.09
C GLU A 39 -4.37 -7.17 -0.12
N ASN A 40 -5.21 -7.58 -1.08
CA ASN A 40 -5.61 -8.98 -1.26
C ASN A 40 -4.65 -9.81 -2.16
N GLY A 41 -3.58 -9.21 -2.69
CA GLY A 41 -2.65 -9.90 -3.60
C GLY A 41 -3.23 -10.28 -4.97
N VAL A 42 -4.46 -9.86 -5.27
CA VAL A 42 -5.15 -10.12 -6.56
C VAL A 42 -4.45 -9.40 -7.71
N ARG A 43 -3.81 -8.27 -7.42
CA ARG A 43 -3.03 -7.48 -8.39
C ARG A 43 -1.66 -7.22 -7.82
N LYS A 44 -0.60 -7.44 -8.62
CA LYS A 44 0.75 -6.98 -8.28
C LYS A 44 0.82 -5.47 -8.53
N PRO A 45 1.06 -4.63 -7.50
CA PRO A 45 1.31 -3.22 -7.71
C PRO A 45 2.62 -3.03 -8.48
N THR A 46 2.70 -1.98 -9.28
CA THR A 46 3.93 -1.61 -9.98
C THR A 46 4.92 -1.00 -8.97
N HIS A 47 6.21 -1.00 -9.30
CA HIS A 47 7.25 -0.41 -8.46
C HIS A 47 6.95 1.04 -8.04
N ALA A 48 6.37 1.85 -8.95
CA ALA A 48 5.94 3.21 -8.62
C ALA A 48 4.85 3.26 -7.53
N THR A 49 3.84 2.37 -7.62
CA THR A 49 2.78 2.25 -6.62
C THR A 49 3.33 1.76 -5.28
N ILE A 50 4.30 0.85 -5.32
CA ILE A 50 5.01 0.34 -4.14
C ILE A 50 5.72 1.46 -3.39
N ILE A 51 6.47 2.29 -4.12
CA ILE A 51 7.16 3.46 -3.54
C ILE A 51 6.14 4.47 -3.00
N GLN A 52 5.08 4.76 -3.75
CA GLN A 52 4.00 5.66 -3.29
C GLN A 52 3.35 5.15 -2.00
N MET A 53 3.08 3.85 -1.93
CA MET A 53 2.51 3.19 -0.76
C MET A 53 3.42 3.34 0.45
N ALA A 54 4.70 3.02 0.28
CA ALA A 54 5.73 3.14 1.29
C ALA A 54 5.85 4.59 1.81
N GLN A 55 5.88 5.57 0.91
CA GLN A 55 5.93 7.00 1.24
C GLN A 55 4.69 7.45 2.01
N VAL A 56 3.49 7.08 1.54
CA VAL A 56 2.22 7.48 2.16
C VAL A 56 2.02 6.84 3.52
N LEU A 57 2.42 5.57 3.64
CA LEU A 57 2.28 4.77 4.86
C LEU A 57 3.48 4.91 5.80
N ASN A 58 4.45 5.78 5.50
CA ASN A 58 5.72 5.92 6.22
C ASN A 58 6.35 4.55 6.57
N THR A 59 6.25 3.60 5.65
CA THR A 59 6.75 2.25 5.83
C THR A 59 7.85 1.96 4.83
N SER A 60 8.75 1.04 5.15
CA SER A 60 9.81 0.64 4.23
C SER A 60 9.28 -0.38 3.23
N ALA A 61 9.62 -0.20 1.95
CA ALA A 61 9.27 -1.15 0.90
C ALA A 61 10.23 -2.36 0.81
N ASP A 62 11.25 -2.40 1.66
CA ASP A 62 12.34 -3.39 1.65
C ASP A 62 11.85 -4.80 2.02
#